data_AF-A0A6P0T245-F1
#
_entry.id   AF-A0A6P0T245-F1
#
_cell.length_a   1.000
_cell.length_b   1.000
_cell.length_c   1.000
_cell.angle_alpha   90.00
_cell.angle_beta   90.00
_cell.angle_gamma   90.00
#
_symmetry.space_group_name_H-M   'P 1'
#
loop_
_entity.id
_entity.type
_entity.pdbx_description
1 polymer ?
#
loop_
_entity_poly.entity_id
_entity_poly.type
_entity_poly.pdbx_seq_one_letter_code
_entity_poly.pdbx_strand_id
1 'polypeptide(L)' 'MLPTSHTMTRKAYKSDITDAQWQLIEALIPPAKTGGRPRTVNVREVVNG' A
#
# COMPACT_ATOMS: atom_id res chain seq x y z
N MET A 1 -19.68 2.73 14.66
CA MET A 1 -19.06 2.97 13.33
C MET A 1 -17.59 2.64 13.45
N LEU A 2 -17.20 1.40 13.13
CA LEU A 2 -15.81 0.92 13.21
C LEU A 2 -15.21 0.98 11.81
N PRO A 3 -14.02 1.56 11.61
CA PRO A 3 -13.36 1.50 10.31
C PRO A 3 -13.01 0.03 10.01
N THR A 4 -13.55 -0.51 8.92
CA THR A 4 -13.21 -1.83 8.39
C THR A 4 -11.79 -1.83 7.86
N SER A 5 -10.81 -1.93 8.75
CA SER A 5 -9.47 -2.40 8.40
C SER A 5 -9.52 -3.92 8.37
N HIS A 6 -9.86 -4.49 7.21
CA HIS A 6 -9.62 -5.91 6.97
C HIS A 6 -8.10 -6.09 6.87
N THR A 7 -7.45 -6.43 7.98
CA THR A 7 -6.08 -6.94 7.95
C THR A 7 -6.13 -8.36 7.37
N MET A 8 -6.17 -8.47 6.03
CA MET A 8 -5.88 -9.75 5.40
C MET A 8 -4.39 -10.01 5.59
N THR A 9 -4.05 -10.94 6.47
CA THR A 9 -2.66 -11.39 6.66
C THR A 9 -2.22 -12.16 5.42
N ARG A 10 -1.66 -11.47 4.42
CA ARG A 10 -1.07 -12.14 3.26
C ARG A 10 0.25 -12.81 3.64
N LYS A 11 0.62 -13.86 2.92
CA LYS A 11 1.93 -14.50 3.08
C LYS A 11 3.02 -13.50 2.68
N ALA A 12 3.93 -13.22 3.62
CA ALA A 12 5.10 -12.41 3.33
C ALA A 12 6.13 -13.22 2.54
N TYR A 13 6.79 -12.57 1.60
CA TYR A 13 7.87 -13.14 0.80
C TYR A 13 9.19 -12.43 1.08
N LYS A 14 10.32 -13.09 0.79
CA LYS A 14 11.65 -12.48 0.95
C LYS A 14 11.87 -11.28 0.01
N SER A 15 11.08 -11.18 -1.06
CA SER A 15 11.03 -10.09 -2.02
C SER A 15 10.21 -8.89 -1.55
N ASP A 16 9.42 -9.03 -0.47
CA ASP A 16 8.68 -7.90 0.08
C ASP A 16 9.63 -6.83 0.61
N ILE A 17 9.21 -5.58 0.45
CA ILE A 17 10.03 -4.44 0.84
C ILE A 17 9.89 -4.11 2.33
N THR A 18 11.04 -3.83 2.94
CA THR A 18 11.14 -3.37 4.32
C THR A 18 10.52 -1.99 4.50
N ASP A 19 10.21 -1.61 5.75
CA ASP A 19 9.68 -0.28 6.05
C ASP A 19 10.62 0.84 5.61
N ALA A 20 11.93 0.65 5.77
CA ALA A 20 12.94 1.62 5.35
C ALA A 20 12.97 1.80 3.82
N GLN A 21 12.82 0.71 3.05
CA GLN A 21 12.71 0.79 1.59
C GLN A 21 11.39 1.44 1.17
N TRP A 22 10.30 1.12 1.88
CA TRP A 22 9.00 1.73 1.62
C TRP A 22 9.04 3.26 1.79
N GLN A 23 9.72 3.78 2.81
CA GLN A 23 9.88 5.23 3.02
C GLN A 23 10.55 5.95 1.83
N LEU A 24 11.46 5.28 1.11
CA LEU A 24 12.09 5.83 -0.09
C LEU A 24 11.14 5.80 -1.30
N ILE A 25 10.34 4.73 -1.41
CA ILE A 25 9.43 4.52 -2.54
C ILE A 25 8.18 5.39 -2.41
N GLU A 26 7.58 5.50 -1.23
CA GLU A 26 6.30 6.19 -1.03
C GLU A 26 6.36 7.66 -1.46
N ALA A 27 7.50 8.32 -1.26
CA ALA A 27 7.74 9.70 -1.65
C ALA A 27 7.70 9.90 -3.18
N LEU A 28 7.94 8.85 -3.96
CA LEU A 28 7.93 8.87 -5.42
C LEU A 28 6.53 8.57 -5.99
N ILE A 29 5.61 8.07 -5.16
CA ILE A 29 4.27 7.72 -5.61
C ILE A 29 3.39 8.97 -5.61
N PRO A 30 2.81 9.34 -6.77
CA PRO A 30 1.92 10.49 -6.83
C PRO A 30 0.72 10.31 -5.89
N PRO A 31 0.26 11.40 -5.24
CA PRO A 31 -0.94 11.36 -4.41
C PRO A 31 -2.13 10.85 -5.20
N ALA A 32 -3.15 10.36 -4.47
CA ALA A 32 -4.39 9.93 -5.11
C ALA A 32 -4.98 11.11 -5.91
N LYS A 33 -5.34 10.86 -7.17
CA LYS A 33 -5.96 11.88 -8.02
C LYS A 33 -7.29 12.33 -7.41
N THR A 34 -7.57 13.63 -7.52
CA THR A 34 -8.88 14.19 -7.16
C THR A 34 -9.88 13.88 -8.27
N GLY A 35 -11.01 13.26 -7.93
CA GLY A 35 -12.02 12.83 -8.88
C GLY A 35 -11.74 11.44 -9.49
N GLY A 36 -12.67 10.94 -10.30
CA GLY A 36 -12.62 9.58 -10.83
C GLY A 36 -12.84 8.51 -9.75
N ARG A 37 -12.50 7.24 -10.05
CA ARG A 37 -12.64 6.15 -9.09
C ARG A 37 -11.53 6.25 -8.03
N PRO A 38 -11.87 6.36 -6.73
CA PRO A 38 -10.87 6.40 -5.67
C PRO A 38 -9.98 5.15 -5.67
N ARG A 39 -8.71 5.32 -5.30
CA ARG A 39 -7.84 4.18 -4.97
C ARG A 39 -8.40 3.53 -3.69
N THR A 40 -8.74 2.25 -3.77
CA THR A 40 -9.24 1.48 -2.62
C THR A 40 -8.23 0.45 -2.09
N VAL A 41 -7.08 0.32 -2.76
CA VAL A 41 -6.04 -0.65 -2.43
C VAL A 41 -4.93 -0.02 -1.61
N ASN A 42 -4.29 -0.81 -0.75
CA ASN A 42 -3.06 -0.41 -0.08
C ASN A 42 -1.93 -0.41 -1.12
N VAL A 43 -1.31 0.75 -1.35
CA VAL A 43 -0.27 0.91 -2.38
C VAL A 43 0.98 0.08 -2.07
N ARG A 44 1.34 -0.08 -0.80
CA ARG A 44 2.47 -0.91 -0.40
C ARG A 44 2.28 -2.35 -0.82
N GLU A 45 1.05 -2.85 -0.70
CA GLU A 45 0.70 -4.22 -1.09
C GLU A 45 0.75 -4.45 -2.61
N VAL A 46 0.69 -3.39 -3.42
CA VAL A 46 0.88 -3.46 -4.87
C VAL A 46 2.37 -3.55 -5.24
N VAL A 47 3.24 -2.96 -4.43
CA VAL A 47 4.70 -2.96 -4.65
C VAL A 47 5.34 -4.24 -4.11
N ASN A 48 4.78 -4.77 -3.03
CA ASN A 48 5.14 -6.08 -2.50
C ASN A 48 4.89 -7.20 -3.52
N GLY A 49 5.73 -8.24 -3.53
CA GLY A 49 5.75 -9.28 -4.56
C GLY A 49 6.11 -10.65 -4.02
#